data_AF-A0A239K8F1-F1
#
_entry.id   AF-A0A239K8F1-F1
#
_cell.length_a   1.000
_cell.length_b   1.000
_cell.length_c   1.000
_cell.angle_alpha   90.00
_cell.angle_beta   90.00
_cell.angle_gamma   90.00
#
_symmetry.space_group_name_H-M   'P 1'
#
loop_
_entity.id
_entity.type
_entity.pdbx_description
1 polymer ?
#
loop_
_entity_poly.entity_id
_entity_poly.type
_entity_poly.pdbx_seq_one_letter_code
_entity_poly.pdbx_strand_id
1 'polypeptide(L)'
;MKEIDKLFDKIMLGLGVVLLVLFWIQFPEAPTQEEHYYASYASPSAETKSTSKWTYLKPDKALSPHEVIRIQLKALQQNDKSDSGVITVFNFSSPTNKLYIGPINHFRLLVRDPAYRPMLNFKSYKAGQLVVTGNTAYQLVVITDRNGKEEAYLFILSKQRKGSYKGCWMTEGVARMDAFRETSLT
;
A
#
# COMPACT_ATOMS: atom_id res chain seq x y z
N MET A 1 -20.67 -21.88 -49.30
CA MET A 1 -20.75 -21.33 -47.92
C MET A 1 -20.46 -22.40 -46.88
N LYS A 2 -21.28 -23.47 -46.73
CA LYS A 2 -21.10 -24.50 -45.67
C LYS A 2 -19.71 -25.16 -45.56
N GLU A 3 -18.97 -25.35 -46.65
CA GLU A 3 -17.64 -25.97 -46.62
C GLU A 3 -16.53 -25.01 -46.18
N ILE A 4 -16.70 -23.71 -46.40
CA ILE A 4 -15.78 -22.67 -45.93
C ILE A 4 -15.96 -22.47 -44.42
N ASP A 5 -17.22 -22.48 -43.94
CA ASP A 5 -17.53 -22.35 -42.51
C ASP A 5 -16.96 -23.53 -41.69
N LYS A 6 -17.08 -24.77 -42.20
CA LYS A 6 -16.46 -25.95 -41.58
C LYS A 6 -14.92 -25.87 -41.56
N LEU A 7 -14.32 -25.24 -42.56
CA LEU A 7 -12.88 -25.05 -42.62
C LEU A 7 -12.43 -23.99 -41.60
N PHE A 8 -13.16 -22.88 -41.48
CA PHE A 8 -12.91 -21.86 -40.46
C PHE A 8 -13.12 -22.38 -39.04
N ASP A 9 -14.14 -23.20 -38.77
CA ASP A 9 -14.37 -23.81 -37.45
C ASP A 9 -13.22 -24.74 -37.04
N LYS A 10 -12.71 -25.55 -37.97
CA LYS A 10 -11.55 -26.41 -37.71
C LYS A 10 -10.27 -25.59 -37.48
N ILE A 11 -10.09 -24.51 -38.23
CA ILE A 11 -8.95 -23.60 -38.05
C ILE A 11 -9.06 -22.89 -36.71
N MET A 12 -10.22 -22.35 -36.34
CA MET A 12 -10.46 -21.68 -35.05
C MET A 12 -10.30 -22.64 -33.86
N LEU A 13 -10.77 -23.87 -33.97
CA LEU A 13 -10.57 -24.90 -32.93
C LEU A 13 -9.09 -25.26 -32.79
N GLY A 14 -8.39 -25.46 -33.92
CA GLY A 14 -6.95 -25.73 -33.93
C GLY A 14 -6.14 -24.58 -33.36
N LEU A 15 -6.44 -23.34 -33.76
CA LEU A 15 -5.78 -22.13 -33.26
C LEU A 15 -6.06 -21.94 -31.76
N GLY A 16 -7.29 -22.15 -31.32
CA GLY A 16 -7.69 -22.02 -29.93
C GLY A 16 -6.97 -23.02 -29.02
N VAL A 17 -6.84 -24.28 -29.46
CA VAL A 17 -6.09 -25.32 -28.74
C VAL A 17 -4.60 -25.00 -28.71
N VAL A 18 -4.03 -24.54 -29.82
CA VAL A 18 -2.61 -24.11 -29.88
C VAL A 18 -2.37 -22.91 -28.95
N LEU A 19 -3.27 -21.92 -28.93
CA LEU A 19 -3.18 -20.79 -28.01
C LEU A 19 -3.36 -21.19 -26.54
N LEU A 20 -4.25 -22.14 -26.24
CA LEU A 20 -4.41 -22.70 -24.88
C LEU A 20 -3.14 -23.43 -24.43
N VAL A 21 -2.54 -24.24 -25.30
CA VAL A 21 -1.28 -24.95 -25.02
C VAL A 21 -0.13 -23.95 -24.86
N LEU A 22 -0.04 -22.91 -25.70
CA LEU A 22 0.95 -21.85 -25.58
C LEU A 22 0.75 -21.01 -24.29
N PHE A 23 -0.49 -20.75 -23.90
CA PHE A 23 -0.82 -20.04 -22.65
C PHE A 23 -0.43 -20.86 -21.41
N TRP A 24 -0.56 -22.20 -21.47
CA TRP A 24 -0.09 -23.12 -20.43
C TRP A 24 1.44 -23.24 -20.40
N ILE A 25 2.14 -23.05 -21.53
CA ILE A 25 3.62 -23.08 -21.60
C ILE A 25 4.23 -21.75 -21.13
N GLN A 26 3.55 -20.61 -21.33
CA GLN A 26 4.02 -19.29 -20.85
C GLN A 26 3.80 -19.02 -19.36
N PHE A 27 3.04 -19.85 -18.64
CA PHE A 27 2.91 -19.80 -17.19
C PHE A 27 3.50 -21.06 -16.53
N PRO A 28 4.83 -21.17 -16.42
CA PRO A 28 5.41 -22.15 -15.51
C PRO A 28 5.20 -21.68 -14.06
N GLU A 29 4.50 -22.55 -13.33
CA GLU A 29 4.55 -22.80 -11.88
C GLU A 29 3.78 -21.86 -10.94
N ALA A 30 2.91 -22.50 -10.13
CA ALA A 30 2.48 -21.98 -8.84
C ALA A 30 3.70 -21.42 -8.09
N PRO A 31 3.55 -20.34 -7.30
CA PRO A 31 4.68 -19.71 -6.62
C PRO A 31 5.53 -20.79 -5.94
N THR A 32 6.73 -20.99 -6.50
CA THR A 32 7.71 -21.90 -5.97
C THR A 32 8.05 -21.45 -4.56
N GLN A 33 8.52 -22.38 -3.75
CA GLN A 33 8.78 -22.24 -2.32
C GLN A 33 9.96 -21.28 -2.00
N GLU A 34 10.09 -20.17 -2.73
CA GLU A 34 10.90 -18.99 -2.37
C GLU A 34 10.15 -18.03 -1.43
N GLU A 35 9.00 -18.44 -0.87
CA GLU A 35 8.33 -17.74 0.24
C GLU A 35 9.17 -17.67 1.53
N HIS A 36 10.32 -18.36 1.58
CA HIS A 36 11.30 -18.23 2.66
C HIS A 36 12.30 -17.07 2.49
N TYR A 37 12.32 -16.36 1.35
CA TYR A 37 13.28 -15.26 1.13
C TYR A 37 12.83 -13.89 1.71
N TYR A 38 11.59 -13.77 2.17
CA TYR A 38 11.17 -12.59 2.96
C TYR A 38 11.54 -12.70 4.45
N ALA A 39 12.14 -13.82 4.88
CA ALA A 39 12.54 -14.05 6.27
C ALA A 39 13.92 -13.46 6.63
N SER A 40 14.69 -12.90 5.68
CA SER A 40 15.98 -12.28 5.97
C SER A 40 16.18 -10.93 5.30
N TYR A 41 15.59 -9.88 5.86
CA TYR A 41 16.15 -8.52 5.77
C TYR A 41 17.33 -8.33 6.74
N ALA A 42 18.17 -9.36 6.86
CA ALA A 42 19.49 -9.21 7.44
C ALA A 42 20.48 -9.30 6.27
N SER A 43 20.74 -8.15 5.64
CA SER A 43 21.98 -8.01 4.87
C SER A 43 23.15 -8.32 5.79
N PRO A 44 24.09 -9.20 5.41
CA PRO A 44 25.36 -9.30 6.09
C PRO A 44 26.21 -8.08 5.74
N SER A 45 26.95 -7.59 6.74
CA SER A 45 28.00 -6.57 6.71
C SER A 45 27.61 -5.14 6.32
N ALA A 46 27.20 -4.37 7.33
CA ALA A 46 28.12 -3.38 7.91
C ALA A 46 27.67 -3.15 9.35
N GLU A 47 28.48 -3.60 10.31
CA GLU A 47 28.34 -3.23 11.70
C GLU A 47 28.51 -1.72 11.83
N THR A 48 27.40 -1.00 11.79
CA THR A 48 27.28 0.27 12.48
C THR A 48 26.12 0.09 13.42
N LYS A 49 26.41 0.02 14.72
CA LYS A 49 25.42 0.08 15.81
C LYS A 49 24.67 1.42 15.69
N SER A 50 23.71 1.49 14.78
CA SER A 50 22.70 2.54 14.74
C SER A 50 21.58 2.08 15.65
N THR A 51 21.68 2.41 16.94
CA THR A 51 20.59 2.24 17.90
C THR A 51 19.47 3.20 17.53
N SER A 52 18.67 2.89 16.51
CA SER A 52 17.40 3.60 16.31
C SER A 52 16.53 3.30 17.52
N LYS A 53 16.16 4.35 18.27
CA LYS A 53 15.29 4.30 19.46
C LYS A 53 13.89 3.69 19.20
N TRP A 54 13.58 3.35 17.95
CA TRP A 54 12.29 2.85 17.52
C TRP A 54 12.37 1.38 17.12
N THR A 55 11.65 0.54 17.86
CA THR A 55 11.18 -0.74 17.35
C THR A 55 10.17 -0.44 16.25
N TYR A 56 10.48 -0.75 14.99
CA TYR A 56 9.53 -0.54 13.89
C TYR A 56 8.25 -1.32 14.17
N LEU A 57 7.12 -0.62 14.26
CA LEU A 57 5.84 -1.28 14.46
C LEU A 57 5.45 -2.03 13.18
N LYS A 58 4.75 -3.15 13.37
CA LYS A 58 4.30 -4.06 12.32
C LYS A 58 2.79 -4.29 12.45
N PRO A 59 2.09 -4.68 11.38
CA PRO A 59 0.70 -5.09 11.44
C PRO A 59 0.49 -6.24 12.42
N ASP A 60 -0.60 -6.17 13.17
CA ASP A 60 -1.02 -7.21 14.11
C ASP A 60 -2.55 -7.36 14.03
N LYS A 61 -3.05 -8.58 14.26
CA LYS A 61 -4.48 -8.92 14.18
C LYS A 61 -5.30 -8.31 15.31
N ALA A 62 -4.65 -7.97 16.42
CA ALA A 62 -5.28 -7.30 17.56
C ALA A 62 -5.52 -5.81 17.30
N LEU A 63 -4.84 -5.20 16.31
CA LEU A 63 -5.01 -3.78 16.00
C LEU A 63 -6.30 -3.53 15.23
N SER A 64 -7.12 -2.62 15.74
CA SER A 64 -8.26 -2.06 15.03
C SER A 64 -7.80 -1.13 13.89
N PRO A 65 -8.65 -0.85 12.87
CA PRO A 65 -8.29 0.08 11.80
C PRO A 65 -8.04 1.50 12.33
N HIS A 66 -8.75 1.90 13.40
CA HIS A 66 -8.49 3.18 14.08
C HIS A 66 -7.06 3.24 14.64
N GLU A 67 -6.62 2.19 15.33
CA GLU A 67 -5.27 2.12 15.89
C GLU A 67 -4.20 2.10 14.81
N VAL A 68 -4.42 1.37 13.71
CA VAL A 68 -3.51 1.35 12.56
C VAL A 68 -3.32 2.74 11.97
N ILE A 69 -4.40 3.52 11.78
CA ILE A 69 -4.29 4.91 11.29
C ILE A 69 -3.57 5.80 12.31
N ARG A 70 -3.92 5.69 13.60
CA ARG A 70 -3.30 6.46 14.69
C ARG A 70 -1.79 6.19 14.81
N ILE A 71 -1.38 4.92 14.68
CA ILE A 71 0.04 4.52 14.69
C ILE A 71 0.78 5.20 13.53
N GLN A 72 0.23 5.13 12.32
CA GLN A 72 0.83 5.73 11.12
C GLN A 72 0.94 7.25 11.25
N LEU A 73 -0.12 7.94 11.71
CA LEU A 73 -0.09 9.40 11.92
C LEU A 73 0.97 9.81 12.92
N LYS A 74 1.05 9.12 14.08
CA LYS A 74 2.06 9.41 15.10
C LYS A 74 3.48 9.17 14.56
N ALA A 75 3.67 8.08 13.82
CA ALA A 75 4.95 7.72 13.22
C ALA A 75 5.42 8.81 12.24
N LEU A 76 4.53 9.28 11.35
CA LEU A 76 4.86 10.35 10.40
C LEU A 76 5.07 11.71 11.08
N GLN A 77 4.29 12.04 12.11
CA GLN A 77 4.45 13.26 12.89
C GLN A 77 5.83 13.31 13.58
N GLN A 78 6.34 12.16 14.01
CA GLN A 78 7.59 12.02 14.75
C GLN A 78 8.72 11.41 13.92
N ASN A 79 8.63 11.48 12.58
CA ASN A 79 9.64 10.92 11.69
C ASN A 79 11.04 11.51 11.99
N ASP A 80 12.03 10.65 12.21
CA ASP A 80 13.40 11.07 12.49
C ASP A 80 14.28 11.06 11.22
N LYS A 81 15.56 11.42 11.37
CA LYS A 81 16.53 11.45 10.27
C LYS A 81 16.78 10.07 9.63
N SER A 82 16.43 8.98 10.31
CA SER A 82 16.56 7.60 9.82
C SER A 82 15.29 7.06 9.15
N ASP A 83 14.28 7.92 8.97
CA ASP A 83 12.99 7.56 8.38
C ASP A 83 12.21 6.49 9.16
N SER A 84 12.35 6.45 10.49
CA SER A 84 11.64 5.46 11.31
C SER A 84 10.11 5.53 11.18
N GLY A 85 9.59 6.73 11.00
CA GLY A 85 8.16 6.97 10.76
C GLY A 85 7.71 6.43 9.41
N VAL A 86 8.46 6.75 8.36
CA VAL A 86 8.21 6.29 6.98
C VAL A 86 8.30 4.76 6.89
N ILE A 87 9.31 4.14 7.51
CA ILE A 87 9.45 2.67 7.56
C ILE A 87 8.25 2.04 8.26
N THR A 88 7.76 2.65 9.34
CA THR A 88 6.57 2.16 10.04
C THR A 88 5.35 2.18 9.13
N VAL A 89 5.09 3.28 8.42
CA VAL A 89 3.96 3.34 7.45
C VAL A 89 4.12 2.32 6.33
N PHE A 90 5.34 2.13 5.83
CA PHE A 90 5.61 1.10 4.83
C PHE A 90 5.30 -0.31 5.36
N ASN A 91 5.63 -0.61 6.61
CA ASN A 91 5.29 -1.90 7.23
C ASN A 91 3.77 -2.14 7.26
N PHE A 92 2.98 -1.09 7.48
CA PHE A 92 1.52 -1.14 7.49
C PHE A 92 0.87 -1.13 6.10
N SER A 93 1.63 -0.92 5.03
CA SER A 93 1.10 -0.99 3.65
C SER A 93 0.76 -2.43 3.26
N SER A 94 -0.43 -2.65 2.70
CA SER A 94 -0.89 -3.99 2.28
C SER A 94 0.06 -4.62 1.25
N PRO A 95 0.11 -5.95 1.14
CA PRO A 95 0.91 -6.60 0.09
C PRO A 95 0.57 -6.09 -1.30
N THR A 96 -0.71 -5.89 -1.60
CA THR A 96 -1.19 -5.33 -2.87
C THR A 96 -0.68 -3.91 -3.08
N ASN A 97 -0.79 -3.04 -2.07
CA ASN A 97 -0.31 -1.66 -2.15
C ASN A 97 1.22 -1.59 -2.36
N LYS A 98 1.98 -2.48 -1.70
CA LYS A 98 3.44 -2.58 -1.88
C LYS A 98 3.84 -2.99 -3.30
N LEU A 99 3.02 -3.77 -4.02
CA LEU A 99 3.29 -4.08 -5.42
C LEU A 99 3.24 -2.83 -6.31
N TYR A 100 2.36 -1.87 -5.99
CA TYR A 100 2.24 -0.61 -6.73
C TYR A 100 3.32 0.42 -6.32
N ILE A 101 3.59 0.53 -5.02
CA ILE A 101 4.59 1.48 -4.49
C ILE A 101 6.03 1.02 -4.82
N GLY A 102 6.26 -0.29 -4.86
CA GLY A 102 7.59 -0.88 -5.00
C GLY A 102 8.42 -0.83 -3.71
N PRO A 103 9.76 -0.91 -3.80
CA PRO A 103 10.63 -1.05 -2.64
C PRO A 103 10.63 0.21 -1.76
N ILE A 104 11.08 0.05 -0.50
CA ILE A 104 11.11 1.14 0.51
C ILE A 104 11.79 2.43 0.02
N ASN A 105 12.82 2.33 -0.84
CA ASN A 105 13.49 3.50 -1.39
C ASN A 105 12.58 4.32 -2.31
N HIS A 106 11.70 3.67 -3.08
CA HIS A 106 10.66 4.37 -3.84
C HIS A 106 9.69 5.04 -2.87
N PHE A 107 9.21 4.31 -1.86
CA PHE A 107 8.28 4.89 -0.88
C PHE A 107 8.84 6.12 -0.16
N ARG A 108 10.15 6.13 0.15
CA ARG A 108 10.85 7.29 0.70
C ARG A 108 10.81 8.51 -0.22
N LEU A 109 10.86 8.31 -1.54
CA LEU A 109 10.70 9.39 -2.52
C LEU A 109 9.25 9.84 -2.59
N LEU A 110 8.30 8.90 -2.65
CA LEU A 110 6.86 9.17 -2.74
C LEU A 110 6.37 10.03 -1.57
N VAL A 111 6.73 9.70 -0.33
CA VAL A 111 6.28 10.47 0.85
C VAL A 111 6.89 11.88 0.90
N ARG A 112 7.94 12.15 0.12
CA ARG A 112 8.58 13.47 -0.02
C ARG A 112 8.07 14.26 -1.22
N ASP A 113 7.26 13.64 -2.09
CA ASP A 113 6.56 14.34 -3.17
C ASP A 113 5.73 15.49 -2.60
N PRO A 114 5.61 16.65 -3.28
CA PRO A 114 4.81 17.78 -2.80
C PRO A 114 3.39 17.43 -2.34
N ALA A 115 2.74 16.44 -2.95
CA ALA A 115 1.40 16.00 -2.58
C ALA A 115 1.33 15.32 -1.20
N TYR A 116 2.42 14.68 -0.75
CA TYR A 116 2.45 13.90 0.51
C TYR A 116 3.41 14.45 1.55
N ARG A 117 4.35 15.31 1.15
CA ARG A 117 5.32 15.97 2.04
C ARG A 117 4.69 16.66 3.25
N PRO A 118 3.48 17.27 3.18
CA PRO A 118 2.82 17.82 4.37
C PRO A 118 2.52 16.79 5.46
N MET A 119 2.47 15.50 5.13
CA MET A 119 2.29 14.42 6.10
C MET A 119 3.55 14.14 6.95
N LEU A 120 4.72 14.68 6.59
CA LEU A 120 5.95 14.48 7.35
C LEU A 120 6.13 15.58 8.40
N ASN A 121 6.33 15.16 9.65
CA ASN A 121 6.63 16.04 10.77
C ASN A 121 5.69 17.24 10.93
N PHE A 122 4.41 17.01 10.63
CA PHE A 122 3.36 18.01 10.71
C PHE A 122 3.10 18.48 12.14
N LYS A 123 2.43 19.63 12.30
CA LYS A 123 2.19 20.26 13.60
C LYS A 123 1.06 19.58 14.37
N SER A 124 -0.08 19.39 13.73
CA SER A 124 -1.28 18.79 14.33
C SER A 124 -2.14 18.11 13.28
N TYR A 125 -3.08 17.27 13.70
CA TYR A 125 -4.09 16.70 12.81
C TYR A 125 -5.47 16.70 13.48
N LYS A 126 -6.52 16.70 12.66
CA LYS A 126 -7.90 16.43 13.05
C LYS A 126 -8.36 15.19 12.28
N ALA A 127 -8.96 14.23 12.95
CA ALA A 127 -9.48 13.02 12.30
C ALA A 127 -11.01 13.06 12.30
N GLY A 128 -11.61 12.80 11.13
CA GLY A 128 -13.04 12.61 10.99
C GLY A 128 -13.51 11.26 11.55
N GLN A 129 -14.80 10.99 11.41
CA GLN A 129 -15.39 9.71 11.79
C GLN A 129 -14.74 8.57 10.98
N LEU A 130 -14.40 7.48 11.68
CA LEU A 130 -13.98 6.24 11.04
C LEU A 130 -15.22 5.51 10.54
N VAL A 131 -15.26 5.22 9.23
CA VAL A 131 -16.31 4.42 8.61
C VAL A 131 -15.76 3.04 8.31
N VAL A 132 -16.41 2.00 8.83
CA VAL A 132 -16.04 0.60 8.55
C VAL A 132 -17.19 -0.07 7.81
N THR A 133 -16.89 -0.69 6.66
CA THR A 133 -17.86 -1.40 5.83
C THR A 133 -17.28 -2.76 5.46
N GLY A 134 -17.77 -3.81 6.12
CA GLY A 134 -17.23 -5.16 5.97
C GLY A 134 -15.75 -5.24 6.35
N ASN A 135 -14.89 -5.53 5.38
CA ASN A 135 -13.44 -5.64 5.56
C ASN A 135 -12.68 -4.39 5.10
N THR A 136 -13.36 -3.26 4.91
CA THR A 136 -12.73 -2.00 4.49
C THR A 136 -13.03 -0.91 5.50
N ALA A 137 -12.06 -0.01 5.72
CA ALA A 137 -12.19 1.11 6.62
C ALA A 137 -11.66 2.40 5.96
N TYR A 138 -12.35 3.50 6.23
CA TYR A 138 -12.08 4.81 5.66
C TYR A 138 -12.02 5.86 6.76
N GLN A 139 -11.03 6.74 6.72
CA GLN A 139 -10.99 7.89 7.62
C GLN A 139 -10.38 9.10 6.94
N LEU A 140 -11.13 10.21 6.96
CA LEU A 140 -10.62 11.51 6.54
C LEU A 140 -9.75 12.10 7.65
N VAL A 141 -8.57 12.60 7.31
CA VAL A 141 -7.64 13.24 8.23
C VAL A 141 -7.21 14.57 7.63
N VAL A 142 -7.42 15.65 8.37
CA VAL A 142 -6.90 16.99 8.04
C VAL A 142 -5.60 17.18 8.79
N ILE A 143 -4.52 17.39 8.06
CA ILE A 143 -3.18 17.61 8.59
C ILE A 143 -2.86 19.09 8.50
N THR A 144 -2.45 19.69 9.61
CA THR A 144 -1.86 21.03 9.67
C THR A 144 -0.35 20.88 9.58
N ASP A 145 0.25 21.32 8.48
CA ASP A 145 1.70 21.24 8.26
C ASP A 145 2.49 22.20 9.17
N ARG A 146 3.81 22.19 9.03
CA ARG A 146 4.72 23.05 9.83
C ARG A 146 4.52 24.55 9.59
N ASN A 147 4.01 24.93 8.41
CA ASN A 147 3.74 26.31 8.03
C ASN A 147 2.31 26.73 8.40
N GLY A 148 1.51 25.84 8.99
CA GLY A 148 0.12 26.09 9.35
C GLY A 148 -0.89 25.83 8.23
N LYS A 149 -0.47 25.31 7.07
CA LYS A 149 -1.36 24.96 5.97
C LYS A 149 -2.13 23.67 6.31
N GLU A 150 -3.44 23.66 6.11
CA GLU A 150 -4.25 22.46 6.25
C GLU A 150 -4.42 21.74 4.89
N GLU A 151 -4.22 20.43 4.89
CA GLU A 151 -4.43 19.53 3.75
C GLU A 151 -5.19 18.29 4.21
N ALA A 152 -6.11 17.78 3.40
CA ALA A 152 -6.96 16.64 3.75
C ALA A 152 -6.52 15.35 3.04
N TYR A 153 -6.54 14.23 3.76
CA TYR A 153 -6.15 12.91 3.26
C TYR A 153 -7.17 11.86 3.67
N LEU A 154 -7.62 11.04 2.73
CA LEU A 154 -8.45 9.88 2.99
C LEU A 154 -7.56 8.65 3.14
N PHE A 155 -7.53 8.09 4.35
CA PHE A 155 -6.90 6.80 4.62
C PHE A 155 -7.86 5.68 4.24
N ILE A 156 -7.36 4.70 3.48
CA ILE A 156 -8.11 3.54 3.02
C ILE A 156 -7.39 2.29 3.50
N LEU A 157 -8.06 1.52 4.35
CA LEU A 157 -7.53 0.28 4.93
C LEU A 157 -8.40 -0.90 4.51
N SER A 158 -7.78 -2.07 4.39
CA SER A 158 -8.51 -3.33 4.28
C SER A 158 -7.98 -4.38 5.25
N LYS A 159 -8.88 -5.25 5.71
CA LYS A 159 -8.56 -6.42 6.52
C LYS A 159 -8.12 -7.55 5.62
N GLN A 160 -6.86 -7.97 5.76
CA GLN A 160 -6.25 -8.95 4.88
C GLN A 160 -6.89 -10.33 5.07
N ARG A 161 -7.24 -11.01 3.98
CA ARG A 161 -7.98 -12.29 4.02
C ARG A 161 -7.11 -13.54 3.91
N LYS A 162 -5.88 -13.39 3.40
CA LYS A 162 -4.96 -14.50 3.08
C LYS A 162 -3.50 -14.09 3.35
N GLY A 163 -2.59 -15.06 3.26
CA GLY A 163 -1.16 -14.88 3.46
C GLY A 163 -0.77 -14.64 4.92
N SER A 164 0.49 -14.25 5.15
CA SER A 164 1.08 -14.04 6.47
C SER A 164 0.37 -12.95 7.29
N TYR A 165 -0.28 -11.98 6.62
CA TYR A 165 -1.01 -10.89 7.26
C TYR A 165 -2.50 -11.17 7.46
N LYS A 166 -2.99 -12.39 7.20
CA LYS A 166 -4.42 -12.75 7.36
C LYS A 166 -4.97 -12.30 8.73
N GLY A 167 -5.98 -11.43 8.70
CA GLY A 167 -6.66 -10.88 9.87
C GLY A 167 -6.16 -9.49 10.30
N CYS A 168 -5.02 -9.02 9.79
CA CYS A 168 -4.50 -7.68 10.08
C CYS A 168 -5.22 -6.62 9.24
N TRP A 169 -5.43 -5.44 9.82
CA TRP A 169 -5.79 -4.23 9.07
C TRP A 169 -4.52 -3.59 8.50
N MET A 170 -4.53 -3.27 7.21
CA MET A 170 -3.38 -2.69 6.50
C MET A 170 -3.85 -1.63 5.50
N THR A 171 -2.96 -0.69 5.19
CA THR A 171 -3.25 0.45 4.31
C THR A 171 -3.21 0.03 2.84
N GLU A 172 -4.35 0.17 2.17
CA GLU A 172 -4.47 0.00 0.72
C GLU A 172 -4.07 1.27 -0.03
N GLY A 173 -4.28 2.44 0.58
CA GLY A 173 -3.87 3.71 0.00
C GLY A 173 -4.15 4.91 0.90
N VAL A 174 -3.55 6.04 0.53
CA VAL A 174 -3.84 7.35 1.09
C VAL A 174 -4.05 8.32 -0.07
N ALA A 175 -5.28 8.82 -0.21
CA ALA A 175 -5.62 9.77 -1.24
C ALA A 175 -5.58 11.19 -0.68
N ARG A 176 -4.85 12.09 -1.32
CA ARG A 176 -4.99 13.52 -1.04
C ARG A 176 -6.36 13.96 -1.55
N MET A 177 -7.11 14.64 -0.69
CA MET A 177 -8.38 15.24 -1.06
C MET A 177 -8.07 16.67 -1.47
N ASP A 178 -8.26 16.99 -2.74
CA ASP A 178 -8.23 18.38 -3.15
C ASP A 178 -9.32 19.12 -2.39
N ALA A 179 -8.96 20.27 -1.81
CA ALA A 179 -9.97 21.18 -1.30
C ALA A 179 -10.96 21.42 -2.44
N PHE A 180 -12.26 21.20 -2.19
CA PHE A 180 -13.28 21.71 -3.08
C PHE A 180 -12.97 23.20 -3.24
N ARG A 181 -12.42 23.56 -4.41
CA ARG A 181 -12.50 24.94 -4.85
C ARG A 181 -13.99 25.17 -4.94
N GLU A 182 -14.55 25.88 -3.98
CA GLU A 182 -15.75 26.63 -4.23
C GLU A 182 -15.42 27.48 -5.46
N THR A 183 -15.80 27.01 -6.64
CA THR A 183 -15.94 27.88 -7.78
C THR A 183 -17.00 28.87 -7.36
N SER A 184 -16.56 30.01 -6.84
CA SER A 184 -17.39 31.17 -6.63
C SER A 184 -18.06 31.45 -7.96
N LEU A 185 -19.35 31.13 -8.04
CA LEU A 185 -20.25 31.69 -9.05
C LEU A 185 -20.41 33.16 -8.65
N THR A 186 -19.56 34.00 -9.20
CA THR A 186 -19.73 35.47 -9.27
C THR A 186 -19.64 35.86 -10.72
#